data_AF-A0A2E7LU76-F1
#
_entry.id   AF-A0A2E7LU76-F1
#
_cell.length_a   1.000
_cell.length_b   1.000
_cell.length_c   1.000
_cell.angle_alpha   90.00
_cell.angle_beta   90.00
_cell.angle_gamma   90.00
#
_symmetry.space_group_name_H-M   'P 1'
#
loop_
_entity.id
_entity.type
_entity.pdbx_description
1 polymer ?
#
loop_
_entity_poly.entity_id
_entity_poly.type
_entity_poly.pdbx_seq_one_letter_code
_entity_poly.pdbx_strand_id
1 'polypeptide(L)'
;MKYIISIIILLLIPVSFALTETSEIFNEDQEYIADGRTIKVQNIFEEGIIISVDDSDSEILRFNETIKIKQVNLTINDIVVTPEEKYVDLEIKIINKFECKMDFECNDGDISTKDSCNISKNICKYEEITSCNNNDGYCPSKCSETNDN
;
A
#
# COMPACT_ATOMS: atom_id res chain seq x y z
N MET A 1 -9.00 36.59 44.95
CA MET A 1 -8.60 35.19 44.68
C MET A 1 -9.45 34.72 43.49
N LYS A 2 -9.00 34.91 42.25
CA LYS A 2 -8.33 33.91 41.40
C LYS A 2 -8.94 32.51 41.48
N TYR A 3 -9.89 32.21 40.60
CA TYR A 3 -10.01 30.90 39.99
C TYR A 3 -10.28 31.09 38.50
N ILE A 4 -9.20 31.01 37.73
CA ILE A 4 -9.19 30.79 36.29
C ILE A 4 -9.71 29.36 36.11
N ILE A 5 -10.92 29.20 35.60
CA ILE A 5 -11.41 27.88 35.20
C ILE A 5 -10.79 27.60 33.84
N SER A 6 -9.86 26.65 33.83
CA SER A 6 -9.05 26.21 32.69
C SER A 6 -9.87 25.96 31.42
N ILE A 7 -9.52 26.69 30.36
CA ILE A 7 -9.70 26.25 28.98
C ILE A 7 -8.60 25.22 28.70
N ILE A 8 -8.90 23.92 28.79
CA ILE A 8 -8.21 22.86 28.04
C ILE A 8 -9.21 21.71 27.83
N ILE A 9 -10.16 21.90 26.92
CA ILE A 9 -10.72 20.75 26.19
C ILE A 9 -9.70 20.47 25.09
N LEU A 10 -8.70 19.67 25.46
CA LEU A 10 -7.74 19.12 24.52
C LEU A 10 -8.53 18.24 23.55
N LEU A 11 -8.43 18.56 22.27
CA LEU A 11 -8.84 17.72 21.15
C LEU A 11 -8.43 16.26 21.38
N LEU A 12 -9.35 15.44 21.92
CA LEU A 12 -9.39 14.02 21.67
C LEU A 12 -10.11 13.84 20.32
N ILE A 13 -9.53 14.40 19.25
CA ILE A 13 -9.89 13.91 17.93
C ILE A 13 -9.25 12.52 17.90
N PRO A 14 -10.02 11.42 17.81
CA PRO A 14 -9.42 10.16 17.45
C PRO A 14 -8.70 10.43 16.15
N VAL A 15 -7.38 10.26 16.12
CA VAL A 15 -6.62 10.33 14.88
C VAL A 15 -7.12 9.13 14.09
N SER A 16 -8.21 9.32 13.37
CA SER A 16 -8.74 8.35 12.44
C SER A 16 -7.59 8.13 11.47
N PHE A 17 -7.00 6.93 11.53
CA PHE A 17 -6.08 6.42 10.55
C PHE A 17 -6.86 6.43 9.23
N ALA A 18 -6.78 7.53 8.49
CA ALA A 18 -7.41 7.62 7.19
C ALA A 18 -6.53 6.81 6.24
N LEU A 19 -7.09 5.75 5.68
CA LEU A 19 -6.51 5.11 4.51
C LEU A 19 -6.42 6.16 3.41
N THR A 20 -5.24 6.28 2.78
CA THR A 20 -5.03 7.24 1.71
C THR A 20 -5.52 6.64 0.41
N GLU A 21 -6.59 7.21 -0.13
CA GLU A 21 -7.10 6.95 -1.47
C GLU A 21 -6.93 8.24 -2.29
N THR A 22 -6.25 8.15 -3.43
CA THR A 22 -6.01 9.29 -4.34
C THR A 22 -6.02 8.83 -5.79
N SER A 23 -6.23 9.77 -6.72
CA SER A 23 -6.04 9.56 -8.16
C SER A 23 -4.98 10.53 -8.64
N GLU A 24 -4.08 10.08 -9.50
CA GLU A 24 -3.00 10.91 -10.04
C GLU A 24 -2.75 10.58 -11.51
N ILE A 25 -2.43 11.61 -12.30
CA ILE A 25 -2.09 11.45 -13.72
C ILE A 25 -0.58 11.31 -13.88
N PHE A 26 -0.16 10.22 -14.52
CA PHE A 26 1.24 9.94 -14.80
C PHE A 26 1.53 10.02 -16.29
N ASN A 27 2.65 10.64 -16.62
CA ASN A 27 3.35 10.39 -17.89
C ASN A 27 4.35 9.23 -17.71
N GLU A 28 4.96 8.78 -18.80
CA GLU A 28 6.04 7.80 -18.74
C GLU A 28 7.22 8.30 -17.90
N ASP A 29 7.85 7.37 -17.18
CA ASP A 29 8.97 7.59 -16.26
C ASP A 29 8.67 8.56 -15.09
N GLN A 30 7.41 8.88 -14.84
CA GLN A 30 6.98 9.74 -13.74
C GLN A 30 6.85 8.95 -12.42
N GLU A 31 7.19 9.62 -11.33
CA GLU A 31 7.07 9.12 -9.96
C GLU A 31 6.13 10.01 -9.15
N TYR A 32 5.43 9.41 -8.20
CA TYR A 32 4.55 10.08 -7.24
C TYR A 32 4.73 9.47 -5.86
N ILE A 33 4.67 10.30 -4.81
CA ILE A 33 4.79 9.84 -3.43
C ILE A 33 3.41 9.90 -2.77
N ALA A 34 2.82 8.74 -2.49
CA ALA A 34 1.55 8.61 -1.78
C ALA A 34 1.80 8.01 -0.39
N ASP A 35 1.55 8.79 0.67
CA ASP A 35 1.73 8.36 2.08
C ASP A 35 3.08 7.67 2.36
N GLY A 36 4.16 8.24 1.80
CA GLY A 36 5.53 7.74 1.96
C GLY A 36 5.92 6.58 1.04
N ARG A 37 5.01 6.10 0.19
CA ARG A 37 5.29 5.11 -0.88
C ARG A 37 5.65 5.82 -2.15
N THR A 38 6.69 5.37 -2.85
CA THR A 38 7.04 5.88 -4.18
C THR A 38 6.41 4.98 -5.24
N ILE A 39 5.47 5.53 -6.00
CA ILE A 39 4.83 4.86 -7.14
C ILE A 39 5.51 5.37 -8.41
N LYS A 40 5.97 4.46 -9.27
CA LYS A 40 6.65 4.79 -10.52
C LYS A 40 5.97 4.14 -11.71
N VAL A 41 5.54 4.94 -12.67
CA VAL A 41 5.07 4.46 -13.98
C VAL A 41 6.24 4.51 -14.95
N GLN A 42 6.69 3.34 -15.41
CA GLN A 42 7.89 3.20 -16.26
C GLN A 42 7.54 3.23 -17.75
N ASN A 43 6.39 2.70 -18.11
CA ASN A 43 5.94 2.64 -19.50
C ASN A 43 4.41 2.60 -19.54
N ILE A 44 3.84 3.21 -20.56
CA ILE A 44 2.40 3.24 -20.81
C ILE A 44 2.16 2.60 -22.19
N PHE A 45 1.08 1.84 -22.39
CA PHE A 45 0.74 1.26 -23.69
C PHE A 45 -0.77 1.06 -23.76
N GLU A 46 -1.33 0.81 -24.95
CA GLU A 46 -2.78 0.88 -25.17
C GLU A 46 -3.63 0.06 -24.17
N GLU A 47 -3.08 -1.05 -23.66
CA GLU A 47 -3.80 -1.96 -22.76
C GLU A 47 -3.37 -1.88 -21.28
N GLY A 48 -2.41 -1.02 -20.93
CA GLY A 48 -1.90 -0.99 -19.55
C GLY A 48 -0.59 -0.24 -19.36
N ILE A 49 0.05 -0.50 -18.23
CA ILE A 49 1.29 0.15 -17.80
C ILE A 49 2.28 -0.84 -17.21
N ILE A 50 3.56 -0.45 -17.20
CA ILE A 50 4.60 -1.06 -16.36
C ILE A 50 4.80 -0.16 -15.13
N ILE A 51 4.65 -0.72 -13.95
CA ILE A 51 4.60 0.03 -12.69
C ILE A 51 5.40 -0.67 -11.58
N SER A 52 5.98 0.11 -10.66
CA SER A 52 6.64 -0.41 -9.46
C SER A 52 6.28 0.46 -8.24
N VAL A 53 6.37 -0.14 -7.04
CA VAL A 53 6.18 0.56 -5.76
C VAL A 53 7.42 0.38 -4.89
N ASP A 54 8.00 1.49 -4.42
CA ASP A 54 9.26 1.53 -3.69
C ASP A 54 10.36 0.76 -4.45
N ASP A 55 10.99 -0.20 -3.79
CA ASP A 55 12.00 -1.12 -4.34
C ASP A 55 11.40 -2.46 -4.82
N SER A 56 10.13 -2.50 -5.24
CA SER A 56 9.55 -3.72 -5.82
C SER A 56 10.12 -4.01 -7.21
N ASP A 57 9.99 -5.25 -7.66
CA ASP A 57 10.07 -5.55 -9.08
C ASP A 57 8.95 -4.83 -9.84
N SER A 58 9.17 -4.61 -11.13
CA SER A 58 8.17 -4.02 -12.02
C SER A 58 7.08 -5.03 -12.35
N GLU A 59 5.84 -4.60 -12.29
CA GLU A 59 4.66 -5.39 -12.62
C GLU A 59 3.91 -4.76 -13.80
N ILE A 60 3.14 -5.59 -14.51
CA ILE A 60 2.23 -5.13 -15.55
C ILE A 60 0.84 -4.96 -14.95
N LEU A 61 0.29 -3.76 -15.03
CA LEU A 61 -1.10 -3.47 -14.68
C LEU A 61 -1.90 -3.23 -15.96
N ARG A 62 -2.94 -4.02 -16.22
CA ARG A 62 -3.81 -3.83 -17.38
C ARG A 62 -5.06 -3.03 -17.02
N PHE A 63 -5.67 -2.43 -18.04
CA PHE A 63 -6.93 -1.71 -17.88
C PHE A 63 -8.03 -2.62 -17.32
N ASN A 64 -8.86 -2.12 -16.40
CA ASN A 64 -9.86 -2.86 -15.62
C ASN A 64 -9.33 -3.94 -14.65
N GLU A 65 -8.03 -4.00 -14.42
CA GLU A 65 -7.45 -4.83 -13.36
C GLU A 65 -7.12 -3.96 -12.14
N THR A 66 -7.09 -4.60 -10.97
CA THR A 66 -6.48 -4.04 -9.76
C THR A 66 -5.36 -4.97 -9.36
N ILE A 67 -4.15 -4.42 -9.17
CA ILE A 67 -3.02 -5.16 -8.62
C ILE A 67 -2.64 -4.60 -7.25
N LYS A 68 -2.13 -5.48 -6.39
CA LYS A 68 -1.58 -5.12 -5.08
C LYS A 68 -0.05 -5.23 -5.16
N ILE A 69 0.66 -4.12 -5.02
CA ILE A 69 2.13 -4.09 -4.90
C ILE A 69 2.50 -3.45 -3.56
N LYS A 70 3.21 -4.18 -2.68
CA LYS A 70 3.67 -3.68 -1.37
C LYS A 70 2.61 -2.91 -0.57
N GLN A 71 1.41 -3.48 -0.45
CA GLN A 71 0.28 -2.89 0.27
C GLN A 71 -0.31 -1.63 -0.36
N VAL A 72 -0.11 -1.45 -1.66
CA VAL A 72 -0.76 -0.42 -2.48
C VAL A 72 -1.62 -1.12 -3.52
N ASN A 73 -2.92 -0.89 -3.46
CA ASN A 73 -3.84 -1.27 -4.53
C ASN A 73 -3.80 -0.21 -5.62
N LEU A 74 -3.59 -0.64 -6.85
CA LEU A 74 -3.43 0.21 -8.02
C LEU A 74 -4.45 -0.22 -9.07
N THR A 75 -5.25 0.75 -9.54
CA THR A 75 -6.28 0.54 -10.57
C THR A 75 -6.15 1.64 -11.62
N ILE A 76 -6.17 1.27 -12.91
CA ILE A 76 -6.20 2.28 -13.98
C ILE A 76 -7.63 2.80 -14.12
N ASN A 77 -7.83 4.10 -13.95
CA ASN A 77 -9.10 4.79 -14.21
C ASN A 77 -9.26 5.11 -15.69
N ASP A 78 -8.21 5.64 -16.31
CA ASP A 78 -8.19 5.98 -17.73
C ASP A 78 -6.78 5.87 -18.30
N ILE A 79 -6.68 5.66 -19.61
CA ILE A 79 -5.41 5.55 -20.32
C ILE A 79 -5.52 6.19 -21.69
N VAL A 80 -4.59 7.09 -21.98
CA VAL A 80 -4.51 7.78 -23.27
C VAL A 80 -3.16 7.49 -23.89
N VAL A 81 -3.19 6.86 -25.06
CA VAL A 81 -2.00 6.57 -25.87
C VAL A 81 -2.27 7.05 -27.29
N THR A 82 -1.69 8.19 -27.63
CA THR A 82 -1.75 8.79 -28.97
C THR A 82 -0.34 9.17 -29.42
N PRO A 83 -0.14 9.53 -30.69
CA PRO A 83 1.14 10.05 -31.15
C PRO A 83 1.58 11.36 -30.47
N GLU A 84 0.65 12.14 -29.92
CA GLU A 84 0.89 13.46 -29.33
C GLU A 84 0.97 13.41 -27.81
N GLU A 85 0.19 12.53 -27.18
CA GLU A 85 0.02 12.45 -25.73
C GLU A 85 0.01 11.00 -25.24
N LYS A 86 0.64 10.77 -24.08
CA LYS A 86 0.74 9.46 -23.47
C LYS A 86 0.71 9.57 -21.95
N TYR A 87 -0.44 9.26 -21.35
CA TYR A 87 -0.63 9.34 -19.90
C TYR A 87 -1.63 8.30 -19.39
N VAL A 88 -1.60 8.08 -18.08
CA VAL A 88 -2.52 7.19 -17.35
C VAL A 88 -3.08 7.94 -16.14
N ASP A 89 -4.38 7.84 -15.91
CA ASP A 89 -5.01 8.23 -14.64
C ASP A 89 -5.08 6.99 -13.75
N LEU A 90 -4.40 7.04 -12.62
CA LEU A 90 -4.19 5.90 -11.73
C LEU A 90 -4.81 6.15 -10.37
N GLU A 91 -5.77 5.31 -9.98
CA GLU A 91 -6.26 5.21 -8.62
C GLU A 91 -5.23 4.48 -7.75
N ILE A 92 -4.84 5.12 -6.65
CA ILE A 92 -3.85 4.64 -5.69
C ILE A 92 -4.53 4.55 -4.33
N LYS A 93 -4.61 3.32 -3.81
CA LYS A 93 -5.17 3.04 -2.49
C LYS A 93 -4.12 2.39 -1.60
N ILE A 94 -3.66 3.15 -0.61
CA ILE A 94 -2.72 2.68 0.42
C ILE A 94 -3.52 1.89 1.46
N ILE A 95 -3.22 0.59 1.57
CA ILE A 95 -3.97 -0.34 2.44
C ILE A 95 -3.58 -0.17 3.91
N ASN A 96 -2.37 0.34 4.19
CA ASN A 96 -1.96 0.64 5.55
C ASN A 96 -0.87 1.72 5.61
N LYS A 97 -0.81 2.43 6.73
CA LYS A 97 0.17 3.50 6.96
C LYS A 97 1.58 2.94 6.85
N PHE A 98 2.44 3.60 6.08
CA PHE A 98 3.83 3.17 5.92
C PHE A 98 4.64 3.35 7.21
N GLU A 99 4.34 4.39 7.97
CA GLU A 99 5.06 4.72 9.21
C GLU A 99 4.49 4.02 10.44
N CYS A 100 5.38 3.55 11.31
CA CYS A 100 5.02 2.87 12.55
C CYS A 100 5.97 3.18 13.71
N LYS A 101 5.46 2.93 14.92
CA LYS A 101 6.24 2.91 16.18
C LYS A 101 6.19 1.56 16.88
N MET A 102 5.17 0.76 16.59
CA MET A 102 4.91 -0.54 17.21
C MET A 102 4.37 -1.51 16.17
N ASP A 103 4.62 -2.80 16.33
CA ASP A 103 4.25 -3.83 15.35
C ASP A 103 2.75 -3.86 15.03
N PHE A 104 1.88 -3.65 16.01
CA PHE A 104 0.43 -3.70 15.79
C PHE A 104 -0.09 -2.57 14.88
N GLU A 105 0.66 -1.45 14.77
CA GLU A 105 0.31 -0.35 13.86
C GLU A 105 0.49 -0.77 12.38
N CYS A 106 1.27 -1.83 12.15
CA CYS A 106 1.51 -2.39 10.82
C CYS A 106 0.52 -3.49 10.45
N ASN A 107 -0.51 -3.78 11.24
CA ASN A 107 -1.49 -4.81 10.88
C ASN A 107 -2.27 -4.38 9.62
N ASP A 108 -2.00 -4.99 8.47
CA ASP A 108 -2.70 -4.73 7.20
C ASP A 108 -3.97 -5.57 6.99
N GLY A 109 -4.26 -6.49 7.93
CA GLY A 109 -5.37 -7.42 7.84
C GLY A 109 -5.16 -8.56 6.84
N ASP A 110 -3.97 -8.68 6.24
CA ASP A 110 -3.58 -9.76 5.35
C ASP A 110 -2.98 -10.91 6.17
N ILE A 111 -3.78 -11.96 6.35
CA ILE A 111 -3.35 -13.16 7.08
C ILE A 111 -2.16 -13.88 6.42
N SER A 112 -1.85 -13.57 5.16
CA SER A 112 -0.69 -14.13 4.46
C SER A 112 0.65 -13.48 4.83
N THR A 113 0.64 -12.39 5.61
CA THR A 113 1.85 -11.67 6.00
C THR A 113 2.08 -11.67 7.50
N LYS A 114 3.37 -11.63 7.87
CA LYS A 114 3.81 -11.32 9.22
C LYS A 114 4.21 -9.85 9.28
N ASP A 115 3.44 -9.10 10.04
CA ASP A 115 3.59 -7.66 10.11
C ASP A 115 4.47 -7.27 11.31
N SER A 116 5.44 -6.38 11.05
CA SER A 116 6.33 -5.87 12.08
C SER A 116 6.77 -4.45 11.78
N CYS A 117 7.06 -3.70 12.83
CA CYS A 117 7.58 -2.35 12.71
C CYS A 117 9.10 -2.35 12.78
N ASN A 118 9.75 -1.85 11.73
CA ASN A 118 11.17 -1.51 11.81
C ASN A 118 11.32 -0.17 12.54
N ILE A 119 11.39 -0.24 13.88
CA ILE A 119 11.47 0.95 14.77
C ILE A 119 12.62 1.87 14.39
N SER A 120 13.77 1.32 13.97
CA SER A 120 14.94 2.13 13.57
C SER A 120 14.69 2.99 12.33
N LYS A 121 13.77 2.56 11.46
CA LYS A 121 13.39 3.28 10.23
C LYS A 121 12.00 3.93 10.33
N ASN A 122 11.24 3.65 11.40
CA ASN A 122 9.82 3.96 11.53
C ASN A 122 8.99 3.46 10.33
N ILE A 123 9.28 2.26 9.82
CA ILE A 123 8.65 1.73 8.61
C ILE A 123 8.05 0.34 8.87
N CYS A 124 6.82 0.12 8.41
CA CYS A 124 6.18 -1.19 8.43
C CYS A 124 6.81 -2.17 7.45
N LYS A 125 6.97 -3.40 7.91
CA LYS A 125 7.48 -4.53 7.15
C LYS A 125 6.43 -5.64 7.14
N TYR A 126 6.13 -6.12 5.94
CA TYR A 126 5.14 -7.15 5.65
C TYR A 126 5.87 -8.34 5.01
N GLU A 127 6.19 -9.36 5.79
CA GLU A 127 6.89 -10.55 5.28
C GLU A 127 5.89 -11.62 4.89
N GLU A 128 5.93 -12.08 3.64
CA GLU A 128 5.11 -13.22 3.22
C GLU A 128 5.40 -14.47 4.05
N ILE A 129 4.35 -15.08 4.57
CA ILE A 129 4.43 -16.36 5.27
C ILE A 129 4.57 -17.45 4.22
N THR A 130 5.75 -18.05 4.15
CA THR A 130 6.06 -19.15 3.22
C THR A 130 6.22 -20.50 3.92
N SER A 131 6.27 -20.51 5.26
CA SER A 131 6.33 -21.72 6.07
C SER A 131 4.95 -22.35 6.23
N CYS A 132 4.87 -23.67 6.11
CA CYS A 132 3.68 -24.45 6.45
C CYS A 132 3.69 -24.74 7.95
N ASN A 133 3.04 -23.91 8.78
CA ASN A 133 2.93 -24.19 10.21
C ASN A 133 1.49 -24.51 10.57
N ASN A 134 1.28 -25.72 11.06
CA ASN A 134 -0.03 -26.13 11.53
C ASN A 134 -0.64 -25.17 12.57
N ASN A 135 -1.94 -24.90 12.42
CA ASN A 135 -2.81 -24.14 13.33
C ASN A 135 -2.39 -22.67 13.49
N ASP A 136 -1.66 -22.11 12.54
CA ASP A 136 -1.36 -20.67 12.51
C ASP A 136 -2.45 -19.83 11.82
N GLY A 137 -3.44 -20.49 11.22
CA GLY A 137 -4.60 -19.85 10.60
C GLY A 137 -4.40 -19.48 9.13
N TYR A 138 -3.23 -19.77 8.54
CA TYR A 138 -2.94 -19.47 7.14
C TYR A 138 -2.28 -20.67 6.43
N CYS A 139 -2.80 -21.02 5.26
CA CYS A 139 -2.20 -22.06 4.41
C CYS A 139 -1.56 -21.41 3.16
N PRO A 140 -0.22 -21.23 3.13
CA PRO A 140 0.45 -20.71 1.93
C PRO A 140 0.23 -21.62 0.71
N SER A 141 0.17 -21.06 -0.50
CA SER A 141 -0.10 -21.83 -1.74
C SER A 141 0.89 -22.96 -2.05
N LYS A 142 2.07 -22.97 -1.40
CA LYS A 142 3.09 -24.03 -1.51
C LYS A 142 2.87 -25.18 -0.51
N CYS A 143 1.96 -25.00 0.43
CA CYS A 143 1.58 -25.96 1.45
C CYS A 143 0.36 -26.76 0.99
N SER A 144 0.27 -28.01 1.42
CA SER A 144 -0.92 -28.85 1.24
C SER A 144 -1.63 -29.01 2.58
N GLU A 145 -2.93 -29.31 2.55
CA GLU A 145 -3.71 -29.68 3.75
C GLU A 145 -3.06 -30.82 4.56
N THR A 146 -2.14 -31.60 3.99
CA THR A 146 -1.37 -32.64 4.67
C THR A 146 -0.11 -32.15 5.38
N ASN A 147 0.46 -31.02 4.94
CA ASN A 147 1.70 -30.44 5.49
C ASN A 147 1.44 -29.21 6.38
N ASP A 148 0.24 -28.66 6.31
CA ASP A 148 -0.26 -27.56 7.15
C ASP A 148 -1.46 -28.07 7.96
N ASN A 149 -1.17 -28.88 8.99
CA ASN A 149 -2.07 -29.89 9.53
C ASN A 149 -1.81 -30.22 10.97
#